data_AF-A0A7W0EZN8-F1
#
_entry.id   AF-A0A7W0EZN8-F1
#
_cell.length_a   1.000
_cell.length_b   1.000
_cell.length_c   1.000
_cell.angle_alpha   90.00
_cell.angle_beta   90.00
_cell.angle_gamma   90.00
#
_symmetry.space_group_name_H-M   'P 1'
#
loop_
_entity.id
_entity.type
_entity.pdbx_description
1 polymer ?
#
loop_
_entity_poly.entity_id
_entity_poly.type
_entity_poly.pdbx_seq_one_letter_code
_entity_poly.pdbx_strand_id
1 'polypeptide(L)' 'MSNKLSQRLKSSIHLTCYSCKHKEASHACQFEWDGVCYQLCLCNECASMGEKQLYSDFLCNL' A
#
# COMPACT_ATOMS: atom_id res chain seq x y z
N MET A 1 -16.60 -2.58 5.03
CA MET A 1 -16.02 -3.78 4.40
C MET A 1 -14.88 -3.31 3.53
N SER A 2 -13.63 -3.67 3.83
CA SER A 2 -12.48 -3.34 2.97
C SER A 2 -11.83 -4.65 2.54
N ASN A 3 -12.01 -5.01 1.27
CA ASN A 3 -11.31 -6.15 0.68
C ASN A 3 -9.90 -5.69 0.29
N LYS A 4 -8.93 -5.86 1.18
CA LYS A 4 -7.52 -5.67 0.83
C LYS A 4 -7.05 -6.84 -0.03
N LEU A 5 -7.11 -6.66 -1.35
CA LEU A 5 -6.38 -7.50 -2.29
C LEU A 5 -4.92 -7.06 -2.29
N SER A 6 -4.06 -7.87 -1.68
CA SER A 6 -2.61 -7.72 -1.75
C SER A 6 -2.08 -8.63 -2.86
N GLN A 7 -1.55 -8.02 -3.93
CA GLN A 7 -0.86 -8.75 -4.98
C GLN A 7 0.65 -8.54 -4.82
N ARG A 8 1.44 -9.61 -4.89
CA ARG A 8 2.89 -9.48 -4.94
C ARG A 8 3.29 -8.82 -6.26
N LEU A 9 4.14 -7.81 -6.18
CA LEU A 9 4.73 -7.19 -7.35
C LEU A 9 5.67 -8.20 -8.03
N LYS A 10 5.68 -8.19 -9.37
CA LYS A 10 6.65 -8.96 -10.14
C LYS A 10 8.05 -8.39 -9.88
N SER A 11 9.05 -9.26 -9.77
CA SER A 11 10.45 -8.90 -9.46
C SER A 11 11.11 -7.94 -10.47
N SER A 12 10.44 -7.62 -11.58
CA SER A 12 10.91 -6.65 -12.58
C SER A 12 10.41 -5.22 -12.34
N ILE A 13 9.66 -4.97 -11.26
CA ILE A 13 9.08 -3.67 -10.94
C ILE A 13 9.80 -3.07 -9.72
N HIS A 14 10.72 -2.14 -9.97
CA HIS A 14 11.42 -1.39 -8.92
C HIS A 14 10.61 -0.15 -8.53
N LEU A 15 9.60 -0.35 -7.68
CA LEU A 15 8.85 0.75 -7.07
C LEU A 15 9.30 0.93 -5.63
N THR A 16 9.32 2.16 -5.15
CA THR A 16 9.59 2.45 -3.74
C THR A 16 8.30 2.33 -2.93
N CYS A 17 8.41 1.85 -1.69
CA CYS A 17 7.31 1.80 -0.75
C CYS A 17 6.72 3.21 -0.55
N TYR A 18 5.41 3.35 -0.74
CA TYR A 18 4.70 4.62 -0.58
C TYR A 18 4.81 5.18 0.84
N SER A 19 4.63 4.34 1.86
CA SER A 19 4.62 4.75 3.27
C SER A 19 6.02 5.12 3.76
N CYS A 20 6.97 4.18 3.71
CA CYS A 20 8.29 4.45 4.28
C CYS A 20 9.25 5.16 3.32
N LYS A 21 9.07 5.11 1.99
CA LYS A 21 9.98 5.70 0.97
C LYS A 21 11.46 5.28 1.02
N HIS A 22 11.84 4.36 1.91
CA HIS A 22 13.21 3.90 2.10
C HIS A 22 13.45 2.48 1.57
N LYS A 23 12.39 1.68 1.40
CA LYS A 23 12.47 0.26 0.99
C LYS A 23 11.79 0.05 -0.35
N GLU A 24 12.23 -0.96 -1.09
CA GLU A 24 11.54 -1.40 -2.30
C GLU A 24 10.17 -1.99 -1.95
N ALA A 25 9.17 -1.64 -2.75
CA ALA A 25 7.84 -2.19 -2.66
C ALA A 25 7.83 -3.62 -3.19
N SER A 26 7.19 -4.50 -2.43
CA SER A 26 7.02 -5.91 -2.80
C SER A 26 5.55 -6.29 -2.98
N HIS A 27 4.63 -5.42 -2.57
CA HIS A 27 3.20 -5.65 -2.62
C HIS A 27 2.49 -4.44 -3.24
N ALA A 28 1.53 -4.69 -4.11
CA ALA A 28 0.51 -3.73 -4.48
C ALA A 28 -0.73 -4.03 -3.63
N CYS A 29 -1.14 -3.07 -2.81
CA CYS A 29 -2.33 -3.16 -1.98
C CYS A 29 -3.41 -2.24 -2.55
N GLN A 30 -4.62 -2.75 -2.69
CA GLN A 30 -5.78 -1.97 -3.10
C GLN A 30 -6.60 -1.54 -1.89
N PHE A 31 -7.05 -0.28 -1.89
CA PHE A 31 -7.85 0.34 -0.84
C PHE A 31 -8.99 1.12 -1.47
N GLU A 32 -10.19 1.03 -0.91
CA GLU A 32 -11.31 1.86 -1.33
C GLU A 32 -11.45 3.03 -0.34
N TRP A 33 -11.55 4.24 -0.88
CA TRP A 33 -11.83 5.46 -0.13
C TRP A 33 -12.78 6.35 -0.92
N ASP A 34 -13.89 6.72 -0.29
CA ASP A 34 -14.97 7.54 -0.91
C ASP A 34 -15.48 6.98 -2.25
N GLY A 35 -15.62 5.65 -2.34
CA GLY A 35 -16.02 4.96 -3.57
C GLY A 35 -14.94 4.92 -4.66
N VAL A 36 -13.74 5.46 -4.41
CA VAL A 36 -12.59 5.42 -5.31
C VAL A 36 -11.60 4.34 -4.85
N CYS A 37 -11.21 3.48 -5.78
CA CYS A 37 -10.19 2.46 -5.56
C CYS A 37 -8.79 3.02 -5.82
N TYR A 38 -7.96 3.05 -4.79
CA TYR A 38 -6.54 3.40 -4.85
C TYR A 38 -5.68 2.15 -4.75
N GLN A 39 -4.58 2.13 -5.51
CA GLN A 39 -3.58 1.07 -5.43
C GLN A 39 -2.25 1.66 -4.96
N LEU A 40 -1.75 1.20 -3.82
CA LEU A 40 -0.46 1.65 -3.26
C LEU A 40 0.56 0.52 -3.30
N CYS A 41 1.79 0.87 -3.64
CA CYS A 41 2.92 -0.04 -3.59
C CYS A 41 3.60 0.06 -2.22
N LEU A 42 3.69 -1.05 -1.49
CA LEU A 42 4.20 -1.12 -0.13
C LEU A 42 5.28 -2.19 -0.01
N CYS A 43 6.27 -1.96 0.87
CA CYS A 43 7.17 -3.01 1.32
C CYS A 43 6.43 -4.00 2.23
N ASN A 44 7.04 -5.16 2.49
CA ASN A 44 6.43 -6.22 3.29
C ASN A 44 6.00 -5.76 4.70
N GLU A 45 6.82 -4.94 5.36
CA GLU A 45 6.50 -4.44 6.71
C GLU A 45 5.32 -3.47 6.68
N CYS A 46 5.36 -2.45 5.81
CA CYS A 46 4.26 -1.48 5.68
C CYS A 46 2.97 -2.17 5.23
N ALA A 47 3.04 -3.15 4.33
CA ALA A 47 1.89 -3.96 3.95
C ALA A 47 1.29 -4.74 5.13
N SER A 48 2.10 -5.07 6.14
CA SER A 48 1.68 -5.82 7.34
C SER A 48 1.17 -4.94 8.48
N MET A 49 1.37 -3.62 8.45
CA MET A 49 0.99 -2.68 9.54
C MET A 49 -0.53 -2.50 9.75
N GLY A 50 -1.37 -3.34 9.15
CA GLY A 50 -2.82 -3.26 9.25
C GLY A 50 -3.40 -2.06 8.48
N GLU A 51 -4.68 -2.18 8.11
CA GLU A 51 -5.34 -1.17 7.28
C GLU A 51 -5.44 0.19 7.98
N LYS A 52 -5.77 0.23 9.27
CA LYS A 52 -5.97 1.49 10.01
C LYS A 52 -4.74 2.40 10.01
N GLN A 53 -3.54 1.82 10.14
CA GLN A 53 -2.30 2.58 10.13
C GLN A 53 -2.00 3.15 8.74
N LEU A 54 -2.20 2.32 7.71
CA LEU A 54 -2.04 2.72 6.31
C LEU A 54 -3.05 3.78 5.87
N TYR A 55 -4.30 3.70 6.35
CA TYR A 55 -5.31 4.73 6.10
C TYR A 55 -4.92 6.06 6.74
N SER A 56 -4.39 6.06 7.97
CA SER A 56 -3.90 7.27 8.62
C SER A 56 -2.73 7.87 7.84
N ASP A 57 -1.76 7.05 7.43
CA ASP A 57 -0.62 7.51 6.63
C ASP A 57 -1.04 8.04 5.26
N PHE A 58 -2.01 7.40 4.59
CA PHE A 58 -2.52 7.83 3.30
C PHE A 58 -3.24 9.19 3.42
N LEU A 59 -4.13 9.35 4.40
CA LEU A 59 -4.85 10.61 4.64
C LEU A 59 -3.94 11.75 5.09
N CYS A 60 -2.87 11.47 5.83
CA CYS A 60 -1.90 12.49 6.24
C CYS A 60 -0.97 12.96 5.11
N ASN A 61 -0.91 12.24 3.98
CA ASN A 61 -0.05 12.56 2.84
C ASN A 61 -0.83 13.03 1.59
N LEU A 62 -2.14 13.21 1.70
CA LEU A 62 -3.04 13.76 0.67
C LEU A 62 -3.21 15.27 0.85
#